data_AF-A8B4G3-F1
#
_entry.id   AF-A8B4G3-F1
#
_cell.length_a   1.000
_cell.length_b   1.000
_cell.length_c   1.000
_cell.angle_alpha   90.00
_cell.angle_beta   90.00
_cell.angle_gamma   90.00
#
_symmetry.space_group_name_H-M   'P 1'
#
loop_
_entity.id
_entity.type
_entity.pdbx_description
1 polymer ?
#
loop_
_entity_poly.entity_id
_entity_poly.type
_entity_poly.pdbx_seq_one_letter_code
_entity_poly.pdbx_strand_id
1 'polypeptide(L)'
;MASRTMCTCHGTIHPLIPARTGALMCLNCGNIVCQAQGLGPCLFCGASCSNEQFAVTEELVTQQSASSASPAARQMNENLKRLVRRNPCEPLTEAEEKTAELFRQTILKNIEDAAEIDPVLAIKDDQDGLLGLLGD
;
A
#
# COMPACT_ATOMS: atom_id res chain seq x y z
N MET A 1 32.73 9.64 19.81
CA MET A 1 31.68 9.84 18.78
C MET A 1 31.88 8.77 17.74
N ALA A 2 30.89 7.91 17.49
CA ALA A 2 31.01 6.87 16.47
C ALA A 2 31.18 7.54 15.10
N SER A 3 32.26 7.20 14.39
CA SER A 3 32.54 7.72 13.05
C SER A 3 31.57 7.12 12.04
N ARG A 4 31.00 7.97 11.18
CA ARG A 4 30.14 7.54 10.06
C ARG A 4 30.95 6.71 9.08
N THR A 5 30.41 5.56 8.65
CA THR A 5 31.07 4.69 7.66
C THR A 5 30.13 4.34 6.51
N MET A 6 30.73 4.10 5.33
CA MET A 6 29.98 3.61 4.18
C MET A 6 29.38 2.23 4.52
N CYS A 7 28.08 2.04 4.28
CA CYS A 7 27.40 0.78 4.58
C CYS A 7 26.29 0.54 3.56
N THR A 8 26.18 -0.72 3.10
CA THR A 8 25.20 -1.19 2.10
C THR A 8 24.27 -2.25 2.68
N CYS A 9 24.07 -2.27 4.01
CA CYS A 9 23.28 -3.33 4.64
C CYS A 9 21.77 -3.19 4.41
N HIS A 10 21.27 -2.01 4.03
CA HIS A 10 19.84 -1.74 3.82
C HIS A 10 18.91 -2.19 4.96
N GLY A 11 19.41 -2.22 6.21
CA GLY A 11 18.62 -2.60 7.39
C GLY A 11 18.73 -4.07 7.81
N THR A 12 19.45 -4.91 7.07
CA THR A 12 19.58 -6.35 7.40
C THR A 12 20.57 -6.63 8.54
N ILE A 13 21.52 -5.72 8.77
CA ILE A 13 22.57 -5.86 9.80
C ILE A 13 22.43 -4.77 10.86
N HIS A 14 22.28 -3.53 10.44
CA HIS A 14 22.19 -2.37 11.33
C HIS A 14 20.77 -1.81 11.33
N PRO A 15 20.24 -1.36 12.48
CA PRO A 15 18.96 -0.69 12.52
C PRO A 15 18.93 0.54 11.59
N LEU A 16 17.79 0.77 10.96
CA LEU A 16 17.57 1.96 10.14
C LEU A 16 17.44 3.20 11.03
N ILE A 17 17.87 4.35 10.51
CA ILE A 17 17.65 5.62 11.19
C ILE A 17 16.16 5.96 11.03
N PRO A 18 15.41 6.18 12.13
CA PRO A 18 14.01 6.52 12.05
C PRO A 18 13.82 7.92 11.45
N ALA A 19 12.80 8.07 10.63
CA ALA A 19 12.32 9.33 10.09
C ALA A 19 10.80 9.41 10.24
N ARG A 20 10.19 10.57 9.94
CA ARG A 20 8.76 10.82 10.20
C ARG A 20 7.83 9.77 9.58
N THR A 21 8.16 9.27 8.39
CA THR A 21 7.34 8.29 7.64
C THR A 21 7.97 6.90 7.61
N GLY A 22 8.87 6.57 8.55
CA GLY A 22 9.51 5.25 8.61
C GLY A 22 11.03 5.36 8.76
N ALA A 23 11.76 5.12 7.67
CA ALA A 23 13.22 5.12 7.66
C ALA A 23 13.79 6.27 6.83
N LEU A 24 14.89 6.87 7.30
CA LEU A 24 15.60 7.92 6.60
C LEU A 24 16.14 7.40 5.26
N MET A 25 15.67 7.94 4.14
CA MET A 25 16.24 7.73 2.82
C MET A 25 16.76 9.03 2.20
N CYS A 26 17.79 8.91 1.35
CA CYS A 26 18.26 10.00 0.51
C CYS A 26 17.29 10.22 -0.65
N LEU A 27 16.70 11.41 -0.74
CA LEU A 27 15.76 11.74 -1.82
C LEU A 27 16.44 11.98 -3.18
N ASN A 28 17.77 12.14 -3.20
CA ASN A 28 18.53 12.31 -4.44
C ASN A 28 18.90 10.98 -5.11
N CYS A 29 19.23 9.93 -4.32
CA CYS A 29 19.72 8.66 -4.87
C CYS A 29 19.01 7.41 -4.33
N GLY A 30 18.00 7.58 -3.48
CA GLY A 30 17.20 6.48 -2.92
C GLY A 30 17.86 5.67 -1.81
N ASN A 31 19.10 5.97 -1.40
CA ASN A 31 19.78 5.18 -0.38
C ASN A 31 19.09 5.28 0.99
N ILE A 32 18.67 4.14 1.55
CA ILE A 32 18.15 4.00 2.91
C ILE A 32 19.31 4.03 3.91
N VAL A 33 19.20 4.83 4.97
CA VAL A 33 20.27 5.13 5.92
C VAL A 33 20.15 4.27 7.18
N CYS A 34 21.20 3.54 7.53
CA CYS A 34 21.30 2.79 8.79
C CYS A 34 22.20 3.48 9.82
N GLN A 35 22.19 2.99 11.06
CA GLN A 35 22.96 3.56 12.17
C GLN A 35 24.48 3.63 11.91
N ALA A 36 25.06 2.69 11.17
CA ALA A 36 26.49 2.72 10.82
C ALA A 36 26.85 3.93 9.93
N GLN A 37 25.94 4.33 9.03
CA GLN A 37 26.12 5.50 8.18
C GLN A 37 25.88 6.80 8.94
N GLY A 38 24.98 6.78 9.92
CA GLY A 38 24.67 7.94 10.77
C GLY A 38 23.98 9.10 10.02
N LEU A 39 23.62 10.11 10.79
CA LEU A 39 22.99 11.34 10.28
C LEU A 39 23.99 12.23 9.54
N GLY A 40 23.52 12.94 8.52
CA GLY A 40 24.31 13.87 7.72
C GLY A 40 24.09 13.70 6.21
N PRO A 41 24.94 14.31 5.37
CA PRO A 41 24.88 14.15 3.93
C PRO A 41 25.04 12.68 3.52
N CYS A 42 24.32 12.27 2.49
CA CYS A 42 24.37 10.92 1.94
C CYS A 42 25.82 10.54 1.60
N LEU A 43 26.31 9.41 2.12
CA LEU A 43 27.68 8.95 1.85
C LEU A 43 27.87 8.47 0.40
N PHE A 44 26.78 8.24 -0.35
CA PHE A 44 26.84 7.78 -1.73
C PHE A 44 26.84 8.91 -2.75
N CYS A 45 26.02 9.95 -2.56
CA CYS A 45 25.88 11.05 -3.52
C CYS A 45 26.19 12.44 -2.95
N GLY A 46 26.49 12.56 -1.66
CA GLY A 46 26.81 13.83 -1.00
C GLY A 46 25.61 14.76 -0.73
N ALA A 47 24.41 14.44 -1.23
CA ALA A 47 23.22 15.26 -0.99
C ALA A 47 22.81 15.26 0.49
N SER A 48 22.32 16.39 0.99
CA SER A 48 21.79 16.48 2.36
C SER A 48 20.55 15.60 2.53
N CYS A 49 20.56 14.72 3.53
CA CYS A 49 19.37 13.95 3.91
C CYS A 49 18.53 14.76 4.90
N SER A 50 17.27 15.06 4.55
CA SER A 50 16.30 15.67 5.46
C SER A 50 15.48 14.62 6.18
N ASN A 51 15.27 14.80 7.50
CA ASN A 51 14.32 14.00 8.28
C ASN A 51 12.86 14.41 8.04
N GLU A 52 12.65 15.56 7.40
CA GLU A 52 11.37 16.03 6.87
C GLU A 52 11.03 15.24 5.60
N GLN A 53 10.65 13.97 5.77
CA GLN A 53 10.10 13.17 4.68
C GLN A 53 8.59 13.37 4.64
N PHE A 54 8.14 13.88 3.50
CA PHE A 54 6.75 14.02 3.05
C PHE A 54 5.75 14.44 4.14
N ALA A 55 5.62 15.75 4.36
CA ALA A 55 4.33 16.26 4.84
C ALA A 55 3.36 16.14 3.65
N VAL A 56 2.45 15.17 3.69
CA VAL A 56 1.25 15.25 2.87
C VAL A 56 0.53 16.52 3.31
N THR A 57 0.72 17.63 2.61
CA THR A 57 -0.06 18.85 2.85
C THR A 57 -1.44 18.62 2.25
N GLU A 58 -2.45 18.70 3.10
CA GLU A 58 -3.89 18.54 2.82
C GLU A 58 -4.41 19.42 1.65
N GLU A 59 -3.63 20.42 1.24
CA GLU A 59 -3.93 21.44 0.22
C GLU A 59 -4.13 20.91 -1.21
N LEU A 60 -3.51 19.79 -1.60
CA LEU A 60 -3.65 19.28 -2.98
C LEU A 60 -5.01 18.63 -3.27
N VAL A 61 -5.84 18.38 -2.25
CA VAL A 61 -7.11 17.65 -2.39
C VAL A 61 -8.33 18.58 -2.49
N THR A 62 -8.21 19.87 -2.18
CA THR A 62 -9.41 20.59 -1.67
C THR A 62 -10.20 21.48 -2.64
N GLN A 63 -9.76 21.83 -3.85
CA GLN A 63 -10.39 23.01 -4.50
C GLN A 63 -11.13 22.82 -5.83
N GLN A 64 -10.96 21.74 -6.60
CA GLN A 64 -11.61 21.63 -7.92
C GLN A 64 -12.75 20.61 -8.03
N SER A 65 -12.82 19.61 -7.15
CA SER A 65 -13.80 18.51 -7.25
C SER A 65 -15.01 18.64 -6.32
N ALA A 66 -14.96 19.49 -5.30
CA ALA A 66 -16.03 19.60 -4.29
C ALA A 66 -17.29 20.30 -4.82
N SER A 67 -17.13 21.29 -5.70
CA SER A 67 -18.23 22.14 -6.18
C SER A 67 -19.19 21.42 -7.14
N SER A 68 -18.71 20.36 -7.82
CA SER A 68 -19.44 19.59 -8.83
C SER A 68 -19.77 18.15 -8.38
N ALA A 69 -19.41 17.75 -7.16
CA ALA A 69 -19.63 16.40 -6.68
C ALA A 69 -21.12 16.09 -6.45
N SER A 70 -21.59 14.96 -7.02
CA SER A 70 -22.93 14.42 -6.78
C SER A 70 -23.16 14.11 -5.29
N PRO A 71 -24.41 14.05 -4.82
CA PRO A 71 -24.71 13.69 -3.42
C PRO A 71 -24.07 12.36 -3.00
N ALA A 72 -24.04 11.37 -3.89
CA ALA A 72 -23.37 10.08 -3.66
C ALA A 72 -21.85 10.24 -3.51
N ALA A 73 -21.21 11.03 -4.37
CA ALA A 73 -19.77 11.29 -4.29
C ALA A 73 -19.39 12.04 -2.99
N ARG A 74 -20.24 12.97 -2.54
CA ARG A 74 -20.07 13.64 -1.24
C ARG A 74 -20.15 12.65 -0.08
N GLN A 75 -21.17 11.78 -0.09
CA GLN A 75 -21.34 10.75 0.94
C GLN A 75 -20.16 9.77 0.97
N MET A 76 -19.68 9.35 -0.20
CA MET A 76 -18.50 8.49 -0.31
C MET A 76 -17.24 9.14 0.26
N ASN A 77 -17.01 10.43 -0.03
CA ASN A 77 -15.87 11.17 0.50
C ASN A 77 -15.91 11.26 2.03
N GLU A 78 -17.09 11.50 2.61
CA GLU A 78 -17.26 11.49 4.07
C GLU A 78 -17.00 10.11 4.70
N ASN A 79 -17.44 9.03 4.04
CA ASN A 79 -17.10 7.68 4.47
C ASN A 79 -15.59 7.43 4.40
N LEU A 80 -14.91 7.90 3.35
CA LEU A 80 -13.46 7.76 3.18
C LEU A 80 -12.67 8.46 4.28
N LYS A 81 -13.07 9.69 4.65
CA LYS A 81 -12.45 10.45 5.75
C LYS A 81 -12.54 9.72 7.10
N ARG A 82 -13.61 8.93 7.32
CA ARG A 82 -13.76 8.11 8.53
C ARG A 82 -12.78 6.92 8.51
N LEU A 83 -12.59 6.29 7.36
CA LEU A 83 -11.66 5.17 7.21
C LEU A 83 -10.20 5.59 7.37
N VAL A 84 -9.81 6.76 6.86
CA VAL A 84 -8.44 7.30 6.99
C VAL A 84 -8.04 7.54 8.46
N ARG A 85 -9.02 7.80 9.34
CA ARG A 85 -8.77 7.98 10.79
C ARG A 85 -8.65 6.68 11.57
N ARG A 86 -9.00 5.54 10.96
CA ARG A 86 -8.97 4.24 11.63
C ARG A 86 -7.55 3.69 11.64
N ASN A 87 -7.10 3.16 12.78
CA ASN A 87 -5.79 2.52 12.86
C ASN A 87 -5.85 1.21 12.05
N PRO A 88 -4.95 0.97 11.07
CA PRO A 88 -4.98 -0.22 10.22
C PRO A 88 -4.90 -1.55 10.99
N CYS A 89 -4.37 -1.55 12.21
CA CYS A 89 -4.28 -2.73 13.07
C CYS A 89 -5.46 -2.88 14.05
N GLU A 90 -6.45 -1.99 14.03
CA GLU A 90 -7.60 -2.09 14.92
C GLU A 90 -8.60 -3.14 14.39
N PRO A 91 -8.92 -4.18 15.18
CA PRO A 91 -9.80 -5.26 14.75
C PRO A 91 -11.19 -4.72 14.38
N LEU A 92 -11.77 -5.27 13.31
CA LEU A 92 -13.13 -4.94 12.89
C LEU A 92 -14.13 -5.31 13.99
N THR A 93 -15.20 -4.52 14.10
CA THR A 93 -16.34 -4.92 14.92
C THR A 93 -17.06 -6.09 14.26
N GLU A 94 -17.74 -6.93 15.04
CA GLU A 94 -18.49 -8.09 14.52
C GLU A 94 -19.50 -7.70 13.41
N ALA A 95 -20.09 -6.51 13.53
CA ALA A 95 -20.99 -5.96 12.51
C ALA A 95 -20.26 -5.59 11.21
N GLU A 96 -19.06 -5.00 11.30
CA GLU A 96 -18.22 -4.68 10.16
C GLU A 96 -17.72 -5.95 9.47
N GLU A 97 -17.33 -6.98 10.23
CA GLU A 97 -16.92 -8.28 9.70
C GLU A 97 -18.05 -8.96 8.93
N LYS A 98 -19.26 -9.03 9.50
CA LYS A 98 -20.45 -9.58 8.82
C LYS A 98 -20.78 -8.80 7.55
N THR A 99 -20.65 -7.48 7.58
CA THR A 99 -20.88 -6.64 6.40
C THR A 99 -19.84 -6.91 5.31
N ALA A 100 -18.57 -7.02 5.68
CA ALA A 100 -17.49 -7.34 4.74
C ALA A 100 -17.63 -8.75 4.16
N GLU A 101 -18.06 -9.72 4.95
CA GLU A 101 -18.36 -11.08 4.50
C GLU A 101 -19.51 -11.08 3.49
N LEU A 102 -20.63 -10.43 3.81
CA LEU A 102 -21.78 -10.33 2.91
C LEU A 102 -21.42 -9.64 1.58
N PHE A 103 -20.59 -8.59 1.65
CA PHE A 103 -20.08 -7.93 0.45
C PHE A 103 -19.27 -8.89 -0.41
N ARG A 104 -18.32 -9.63 0.18
CA ARG A 104 -17.51 -10.64 -0.54
C ARG A 104 -18.40 -11.70 -1.21
N GLN A 105 -19.35 -12.26 -0.48
CA GLN A 105 -20.29 -13.25 -1.02
C GLN A 105 -21.11 -12.71 -2.19
N THR A 106 -21.58 -11.46 -2.09
CA THR A 106 -22.35 -10.80 -3.15
C THR A 106 -21.50 -10.61 -4.41
N ILE A 107 -20.24 -10.19 -4.27
CA ILE A 107 -19.33 -10.04 -5.42
C ILE A 107 -19.07 -11.38 -6.10
N LEU A 108 -18.79 -12.43 -5.33
CA LEU A 108 -18.56 -13.77 -5.88
C LEU A 108 -19.77 -14.26 -6.66
N LYS A 109 -20.96 -14.14 -6.07
CA LYS A 109 -22.21 -14.51 -6.74
C LYS A 109 -22.44 -13.71 -8.02
N ASN A 110 -22.20 -12.39 -7.99
CA ASN A 110 -22.34 -11.58 -9.20
C ASN A 110 -21.34 -11.97 -10.29
N ILE A 111 -20.14 -12.44 -9.93
CA ILE A 111 -19.16 -12.96 -10.88
C ILE A 111 -19.65 -14.30 -11.46
N GLU A 112 -20.16 -15.21 -10.64
CA GLU A 112 -20.76 -16.48 -11.10
C GLU A 112 -21.94 -16.21 -12.06
N ASP A 113 -22.85 -15.32 -11.66
CA ASP A 113 -24.03 -14.95 -12.45
C ASP A 113 -23.66 -14.23 -13.75
N ALA A 114 -22.64 -13.35 -13.74
CA ALA A 114 -22.21 -12.60 -14.92
C ALA A 114 -21.31 -13.39 -15.86
N ALA A 115 -20.58 -14.37 -15.34
CA ALA A 115 -19.70 -15.19 -16.15
C ALA A 115 -20.45 -16.23 -16.98
N GLU A 116 -21.71 -16.58 -16.63
CA GLU A 116 -22.42 -17.77 -17.14
C GLU A 116 -21.55 -19.05 -17.13
N ILE A 117 -20.49 -19.04 -16.35
CA ILE A 117 -19.45 -20.06 -16.32
C ILE A 117 -19.72 -20.89 -15.07
N ASP A 118 -20.09 -22.15 -15.29
CA ASP A 118 -20.09 -23.14 -14.21
C ASP A 118 -18.63 -23.32 -13.74
N PRO A 119 -18.31 -22.95 -12.49
CA PRO A 119 -16.94 -22.99 -11.99
C PRO A 119 -16.37 -24.41 -11.98
N VAL A 120 -17.22 -25.44 -11.86
CA VAL A 120 -16.78 -26.84 -11.96
C VAL A 120 -16.37 -27.19 -13.38
N LEU A 121 -17.12 -26.67 -14.37
CA LEU A 121 -16.81 -26.87 -15.79
C LEU A 121 -15.55 -26.11 -16.19
N ALA A 122 -15.37 -24.86 -15.76
CA ALA A 122 -14.17 -24.09 -16.05
C ALA A 122 -12.90 -24.72 -15.47
N ILE A 123 -12.96 -25.25 -14.23
CA ILE A 123 -11.83 -25.96 -13.64
C ILE A 123 -11.46 -27.20 -14.46
N LYS A 124 -12.46 -27.90 -14.99
CA LYS A 124 -12.24 -29.09 -15.82
C LYS A 124 -11.65 -28.72 -17.19
N ASP A 125 -12.17 -27.70 -17.85
CA ASP A 125 -11.65 -27.21 -19.13
C ASP A 125 -10.19 -26.72 -19.01
N ASP A 126 -9.83 -26.06 -17.91
CA ASP A 126 -8.43 -25.67 -17.64
C ASP A 126 -7.52 -26.89 -17.44
N GLN A 127 -7.98 -27.92 -16.73
CA GLN A 127 -7.21 -29.15 -16.51
C GLN A 127 -7.03 -29.96 -17.80
N ASP A 128 -8.09 -30.08 -18.60
CA ASP A 128 -8.05 -30.78 -19.89
C ASP A 128 -7.23 -30.00 -20.93
N GLY A 129 -7.30 -28.66 -20.90
CA GLY A 129 -6.45 -27.78 -21.71
C GLY A 129 -4.96 -27.88 -21.36
N LEU A 130 -4.62 -28.10 -20.09
CA LEU A 130 -3.24 -28.35 -19.64
C LEU A 130 -2.71 -29.70 -20.14
N LEU A 131 -3.57 -30.73 -20.18
CA LEU A 131 -3.21 -32.08 -20.66
C LEU A 131 -3.07 -32.14 -22.19
N GLY A 132 -3.79 -31.29 -22.93
CA GLY A 132 -3.65 -31.17 -24.39
C GLY A 132 -2.32 -30.56 -24.87
N LEU A 133 -1.59 -29.83 -24.01
CA LEU A 133 -0.26 -29.29 -24.33
C LEU A 133 0.88 -30.29 -24.11
N LEU A 134 0.58 -31.45 -23.52
CA LEU A 134 1.53 -32.55 -23.29
C LEU A 134 1.35 -33.71 -24.28
N GLY A 135 0.53 -33.52 -25.32
CA GLY A 135 0.26 -34.50 -26.37
C GLY A 135 0.72 -34.04 -27.74
N ASP A 136 2.04 -34.17 -28.00
CA ASP A 136 2.68 -34.74 -29.20
C ASP A 136 4.20 -34.84 -28.96
#